data_AF-A0A137ST32-F1
#
_entry.id   AF-A0A137ST32-F1
#
_cell.length_a   1.000
_cell.length_b   1.000
_cell.length_c   1.000
_cell.angle_alpha   90.00
_cell.angle_beta   90.00
_cell.angle_gamma   90.00
#
_symmetry.space_group_name_H-M   'P 1'
#
loop_
_entity.id
_entity.type
_entity.pdbx_description
1 polymer ?
#
loop_
_entity_poly.entity_id
_entity_poly.type
_entity_poly.pdbx_seq_one_letter_code
_entity_poly.pdbx_strand_id
1 'polypeptide(L)'
;MQILKIASLPKYIPFETNLNLRNEFGEYNLLAELLSDKNNIPFIFVKFQGQNKAFISERSDYGYGCILTTYGKIKNRLQAENICISDTTVRPRKDTYLFDFDCVNEAILNALVHNDWTITEPQISMFNDRLDILSHGGLPN
;
A
#
# COMPACT_ATOMS: atom_id res chain seq x y z
N MET A 1 60.73 -7.29 8.85
CA MET A 1 59.62 -6.51 9.43
C MET A 1 58.48 -6.50 8.41
N GLN A 2 57.48 -7.36 8.60
CA GLN A 2 56.42 -7.58 7.62
C GLN A 2 55.21 -6.75 8.07
N ILE A 3 54.92 -5.67 7.35
CA ILE A 3 53.80 -4.79 7.63
C ILE A 3 52.54 -5.50 7.10
N LEU A 4 51.67 -5.94 8.02
CA LEU A 4 50.34 -6.45 7.73
C LEU A 4 49.53 -5.34 7.04
N LYS A 5 49.21 -5.52 5.75
CA LYS A 5 48.15 -4.76 5.06
C LYS A 5 46.82 -5.14 5.71
N ILE A 6 46.20 -4.18 6.39
CA ILE A 6 44.82 -4.29 6.85
C ILE A 6 43.95 -4.49 5.60
N ALA A 7 43.22 -5.61 5.55
CA ALA A 7 42.25 -5.89 4.51
C ALA A 7 41.23 -4.75 4.45
N SER A 8 41.07 -4.13 3.28
CA SER A 8 40.02 -3.13 3.06
C SER A 8 38.66 -3.78 3.31
N LEU A 9 37.91 -3.26 4.28
CA LEU A 9 36.50 -3.62 4.47
C LEU A 9 35.75 -3.44 3.13
N PRO A 10 34.78 -4.31 2.80
CA PRO A 10 34.00 -4.16 1.58
C PRO A 10 33.38 -2.76 1.57
N LYS A 11 33.60 -2.01 0.48
CA LYS A 11 32.96 -0.71 0.25
C LYS A 11 31.45 -0.92 0.39
N TYR A 12 30.84 -0.24 1.34
CA TYR A 12 29.39 -0.22 1.50
C TYR A 12 28.76 0.16 0.17
N ILE A 13 27.98 -0.74 -0.41
CA ILE A 13 27.23 -0.47 -1.64
C ILE A 13 26.16 0.55 -1.25
N PRO A 14 26.09 1.72 -1.91
CA PRO A 14 25.06 2.72 -1.63
C PRO A 14 23.66 2.10 -1.71
N PHE A 15 22.77 2.48 -0.79
CA PHE A 15 21.38 2.00 -0.74
C PHE A 15 20.67 2.07 -2.09
N GLU A 16 20.89 3.17 -2.82
CA GLU A 16 20.34 3.40 -4.16
C GLU A 16 20.78 2.35 -5.18
N THR A 17 22.01 1.85 -5.07
CA THR A 17 22.55 0.79 -5.92
C THR A 17 22.00 -0.58 -5.51
N ASN A 18 21.85 -0.85 -4.22
CA ASN A 18 21.28 -2.12 -3.74
C ASN A 18 19.82 -2.32 -4.17
N LEU A 19 19.04 -1.24 -4.25
CA LEU A 19 17.63 -1.29 -4.62
C LEU A 19 17.35 -0.93 -6.08
N ASN A 20 18.38 -0.75 -6.91
CA ASN A 20 18.26 -0.36 -8.31
C ASN A 20 17.37 0.89 -8.50
N LEU A 21 17.61 1.94 -7.71
CA LEU A 21 16.80 3.17 -7.73
C LEU A 21 17.17 4.14 -8.86
N ARG A 22 18.23 3.84 -9.62
CA ARG A 22 18.69 4.67 -10.74
C ARG A 22 18.58 3.93 -12.06
N ASN A 23 18.28 4.67 -13.13
CA ASN A 23 18.33 4.17 -14.50
C ASN A 23 19.79 4.14 -15.03
N GLU A 24 19.97 3.71 -16.27
CA GLU A 24 21.28 3.65 -16.93
C GLU A 24 21.96 5.02 -17.12
N PHE A 25 21.18 6.11 -17.08
CA PHE A 25 21.66 7.49 -17.14
C PHE A 25 22.02 8.06 -15.76
N GLY A 26 21.83 7.28 -14.68
CA GLY A 26 22.09 7.69 -13.32
C GLY A 26 21.00 8.56 -12.70
N GLU A 27 19.82 8.68 -13.32
CA GLU A 27 18.67 9.43 -12.79
C GLU A 27 17.79 8.52 -11.93
N TYR A 28 17.07 9.09 -10.96
CA TYR A 28 16.12 8.35 -10.14
C TYR A 28 14.95 7.83 -10.97
N ASN A 29 14.62 6.54 -10.80
CA ASN A 29 13.53 5.90 -11.51
C ASN A 29 12.19 5.98 -10.74
N LEU A 30 11.13 5.40 -11.31
CA LEU A 30 9.80 5.41 -10.70
C LEU A 30 9.75 4.78 -9.30
N LEU A 31 10.53 3.71 -9.05
CA LEU A 31 10.60 3.11 -7.72
C LEU A 31 11.19 4.10 -6.71
N ALA A 32 12.20 4.88 -7.11
CA ALA A 32 12.77 5.92 -6.27
C ALA A 32 11.76 7.05 -5.98
N GLU A 33 10.92 7.42 -6.95
CA GLU A 33 9.82 8.38 -6.73
C GLU A 33 8.78 7.82 -5.74
N LEU A 34 8.37 6.56 -5.90
CA LEU A 34 7.42 5.90 -4.99
C LEU A 34 7.95 5.83 -3.55
N LEU A 35 9.26 5.61 -3.38
CA LEU A 35 9.91 5.52 -2.07
C LEU A 35 10.29 6.89 -1.49
N SER A 36 10.22 7.97 -2.27
CA SER A 36 10.54 9.32 -1.80
C SER A 36 9.53 9.80 -0.74
N ASP A 37 10.04 10.47 0.30
CA ASP A 37 9.20 11.12 1.32
C ASP A 37 8.26 12.18 0.73
N LYS A 38 8.59 12.70 -0.45
CA LYS A 38 7.77 13.63 -1.23
C LYS A 38 7.73 13.16 -2.68
N ASN A 39 6.54 12.87 -3.17
CA ASN A 39 6.27 12.58 -4.57
C ASN A 39 4.98 13.29 -5.01
N ASN A 40 4.63 13.16 -6.28
CA ASN A 40 3.41 13.75 -6.85
C ASN A 40 2.31 12.72 -7.10
N ILE A 41 2.37 11.57 -6.42
CA ILE A 41 1.46 10.45 -6.66
C ILE A 41 0.33 10.51 -5.62
N PRO A 42 -0.93 10.74 -6.04
CA PRO A 42 -2.06 10.72 -5.12
C PRO A 42 -2.35 9.30 -4.63
N PHE A 43 -3.03 9.18 -3.49
CA PHE A 43 -3.55 7.89 -3.04
C PHE A 43 -4.86 8.06 -2.30
N ILE A 44 -5.98 7.85 -3.00
CA ILE A 44 -7.30 8.21 -2.48
C ILE A 44 -8.03 6.97 -1.95
N PHE A 45 -8.48 7.06 -0.71
CA PHE A 45 -9.51 6.20 -0.14
C PHE A 45 -10.86 6.90 -0.22
N VAL A 46 -11.89 6.19 -0.71
CA VAL A 46 -13.26 6.72 -0.77
C VAL A 46 -14.23 5.75 -0.10
N LYS A 47 -15.12 6.29 0.73
CA LYS A 47 -16.23 5.53 1.31
C LYS A 47 -17.54 6.05 0.77
N PHE A 48 -18.39 5.16 0.27
CA PHE A 48 -19.69 5.50 -0.32
C PHE A 48 -20.86 5.19 0.63
N GLN A 49 -21.95 5.95 0.52
CA GLN A 49 -23.22 5.65 1.16
C GLN A 49 -24.02 4.71 0.26
N GLY A 50 -24.02 3.42 0.60
CA GLY A 50 -24.73 2.38 -0.14
C GLY A 50 -23.81 1.55 -1.03
N GLN A 51 -24.40 0.94 -2.06
CA GLN A 51 -23.73 -0.07 -2.91
C GLN A 51 -23.12 0.50 -4.19
N ASN A 52 -23.40 1.76 -4.53
CA ASN A 52 -22.96 2.41 -5.76
C ASN A 52 -22.14 3.67 -5.47
N LYS A 53 -21.50 4.21 -6.52
CA LYS A 53 -20.62 5.40 -6.42
C LYS A 53 -21.40 6.73 -6.44
N ALA A 54 -22.71 6.73 -6.18
CA ALA A 54 -23.54 7.94 -6.32
C ALA A 54 -23.37 8.94 -5.17
N PHE A 55 -23.15 8.44 -3.95
CA PHE A 55 -23.06 9.29 -2.74
C PHE A 55 -21.76 8.99 -1.99
N ILE A 56 -20.84 9.95 -1.95
CA ILE A 56 -19.62 9.85 -1.16
C ILE A 56 -19.94 10.23 0.28
N SER A 57 -19.60 9.34 1.23
CA SER A 57 -19.64 9.62 2.67
C SER A 57 -18.36 10.27 3.15
N GLU A 58 -17.21 9.78 2.67
CA GLU A 58 -15.91 10.25 3.10
C GLU A 58 -14.88 10.05 1.98
N ARG A 59 -13.94 10.98 1.90
CA ARG A 59 -12.78 10.90 1.02
C ARG A 59 -11.55 11.31 1.81
N SER A 60 -10.52 10.48 1.76
CA SER A 60 -9.23 10.74 2.41
C SER A 60 -8.10 10.55 1.40
N ASP A 61 -7.15 11.48 1.39
CA ASP A 61 -5.96 11.41 0.55
C ASP A 61 -4.74 11.04 1.40
N TYR A 62 -4.08 9.96 1.02
CA TYR A 62 -2.93 9.37 1.68
C TYR A 62 -1.65 9.42 0.82
N GLY A 63 -1.72 10.07 -0.35
CA GLY A 63 -0.61 10.19 -1.30
C GLY A 63 0.42 11.25 -0.92
N TYR A 64 1.16 11.70 -1.93
CA TYR A 64 2.18 12.76 -1.88
C TYR A 64 3.33 12.49 -0.91
N GLY A 65 3.64 11.21 -0.70
CA GLY A 65 4.77 10.78 0.12
C GLY A 65 5.09 9.31 -0.10
N CYS A 66 5.99 8.80 0.73
CA CYS A 66 6.52 7.46 0.56
C CYS A 66 5.41 6.40 0.60
N ILE A 67 5.37 5.53 -0.40
CA ILE A 67 4.39 4.45 -0.53
C ILE A 67 4.31 3.53 0.70
N LEU A 68 5.42 3.32 1.40
CA LEU A 68 5.45 2.52 2.63
C LEU A 68 4.67 3.19 3.76
N THR A 69 4.79 4.51 3.86
CA THR A 69 4.02 5.33 4.79
C THR A 69 2.55 5.35 4.41
N THR A 70 2.24 5.49 3.11
CA THR A 70 0.87 5.41 2.59
C THR A 70 0.22 4.06 2.91
N TYR A 71 0.92 2.95 2.70
CA TYR A 71 0.48 1.61 3.07
C TYR A 71 0.13 1.52 4.57
N GLY A 72 1.01 2.00 5.45
CA GLY A 72 0.75 2.03 6.90
C GLY A 72 -0.50 2.85 7.26
N LYS A 73 -0.69 4.02 6.63
CA LYS A 73 -1.88 4.87 6.86
C LYS A 73 -3.17 4.19 6.39
N ILE A 74 -3.15 3.53 5.23
CA ILE A 74 -4.29 2.78 4.69
C ILE A 74 -4.63 1.58 5.59
N LYS A 75 -3.62 0.85 6.04
CA LYS A 75 -3.78 -0.26 6.97
C LYS A 75 -4.52 0.19 8.25
N ASN A 76 -4.03 1.26 8.87
CA ASN A 76 -4.66 1.83 10.06
C ASN A 76 -6.10 2.30 9.79
N ARG A 77 -6.33 2.91 8.61
CA ARG A 77 -7.67 3.35 8.22
C ARG A 77 -8.65 2.18 8.12
N LEU A 78 -8.26 1.10 7.43
CA LEU A 78 -9.11 -0.07 7.26
C LEU A 78 -9.30 -0.87 8.56
N GLN A 79 -8.32 -0.87 9.45
CA GLN A 79 -8.52 -1.41 10.81
C GLN A 79 -9.61 -0.67 11.57
N ALA A 80 -9.62 0.67 11.47
CA ALA A 80 -10.65 1.50 12.11
C ALA A 80 -12.04 1.27 11.51
N GLU A 81 -12.12 0.94 10.23
CA GLU A 81 -13.38 0.62 9.54
C GLU A 81 -13.87 -0.82 9.81
N ASN A 82 -12.99 -1.73 10.24
CA ASN A 82 -13.34 -3.13 10.49
C ASN A 82 -14.05 -3.29 11.84
N ILE A 83 -15.32 -2.91 11.89
CA ILE A 83 -16.14 -3.00 13.10
C ILE A 83 -16.53 -4.46 13.39
N CYS A 84 -16.61 -4.79 14.69
CA CYS A 84 -17.08 -6.09 15.16
C CYS A 84 -18.60 -6.04 15.40
N ILE A 85 -19.33 -6.94 14.73
CA ILE A 85 -20.76 -7.15 14.92
C ILE A 85 -20.95 -8.35 15.84
N SER A 86 -21.68 -8.15 16.93
CA SER A 86 -21.96 -9.19 17.93
C SER A 86 -23.40 -9.66 17.86
N ASP A 87 -23.62 -10.93 17.52
CA ASP A 87 -24.91 -11.59 17.61
C ASP A 87 -25.13 -12.15 19.02
N THR A 88 -26.04 -11.50 19.75
CA THR A 88 -26.42 -11.84 21.14
C THR A 88 -27.65 -12.74 21.22
N THR A 89 -28.26 -13.09 20.09
CA THR A 89 -29.43 -13.98 20.02
C THR A 89 -29.06 -15.46 20.16
N VAL A 90 -27.81 -15.80 19.86
CA VAL A 90 -27.24 -17.15 19.99
C VAL A 90 -26.36 -17.31 21.24
N ARG A 91 -26.16 -18.56 21.68
CA ARG A 91 -25.26 -18.93 22.79
C ARG A 91 -24.32 -20.07 22.34
N PRO A 92 -22.99 -19.91 22.45
CA PRO A 92 -22.27 -18.69 22.85
C PRO A 92 -22.50 -17.51 21.88
N ARG A 93 -22.29 -16.27 22.35
CA ARG A 93 -22.34 -15.06 21.50
C ARG A 93 -21.42 -15.24 20.30
N LYS A 94 -21.86 -14.84 19.11
CA LYS A 94 -21.04 -14.87 17.90
C LYS A 94 -20.58 -13.47 17.54
N ASP A 95 -19.27 -13.26 17.48
CA ASP A 95 -18.66 -12.02 17.01
C ASP A 95 -18.15 -12.19 15.59
N THR A 96 -18.38 -11.21 14.74
CA THR A 96 -17.95 -11.25 13.34
C THR A 96 -17.57 -9.85 12.89
N TYR A 97 -16.35 -9.73 12.37
CA TYR A 97 -15.84 -8.50 11.75
C TYR A 97 -16.42 -8.33 10.35
N LEU A 98 -16.47 -7.08 9.84
CA LEU A 98 -16.96 -6.81 8.49
C LEU A 98 -16.19 -7.56 7.42
N PHE A 99 -14.88 -7.76 7.64
CA PHE A 99 -14.02 -8.51 6.75
C PHE A 99 -12.87 -9.17 7.51
N ASP A 100 -12.32 -10.21 6.90
CA ASP A 100 -11.05 -10.79 7.32
C ASP A 100 -9.92 -9.80 6.99
N PHE A 101 -9.29 -9.28 8.04
CA PHE A 101 -8.28 -8.25 7.92
C PHE A 101 -7.00 -8.75 7.24
N ASP A 102 -6.63 -10.01 7.43
CA ASP A 102 -5.42 -10.58 6.81
C ASP A 102 -5.64 -10.72 5.30
N CYS A 103 -6.82 -11.17 4.88
CA CYS A 103 -7.21 -11.21 3.47
C CYS A 103 -7.17 -9.82 2.82
N VAL A 104 -7.74 -8.81 3.50
CA VAL A 104 -7.73 -7.42 3.00
C VAL A 104 -6.31 -6.85 2.95
N ASN A 105 -5.48 -7.13 3.96
CA ASN A 105 -4.09 -6.69 4.00
C ASN A 105 -3.30 -7.22 2.80
N GLU A 106 -3.47 -8.50 2.44
CA GLU A 106 -2.80 -9.05 1.26
C GLU A 106 -3.36 -8.55 -0.07
N ALA A 107 -4.67 -8.32 -0.16
CA ALA A 107 -5.25 -7.73 -1.35
C ALA A 107 -4.67 -6.33 -1.62
N ILE A 108 -4.45 -5.53 -0.57
CA ILE A 108 -3.80 -4.21 -0.68
C ILE A 108 -2.32 -4.37 -1.07
N LEU A 109 -1.59 -5.29 -0.45
CA LEU A 109 -0.18 -5.49 -0.77
C LEU A 109 -0.01 -5.91 -2.23
N ASN A 110 -0.83 -6.86 -2.71
CA ASN A 110 -0.85 -7.27 -4.10
C ASN A 110 -1.18 -6.10 -5.04
N ALA A 111 -2.17 -5.29 -4.69
CA ALA A 111 -2.50 -4.10 -5.46
C ALA A 111 -1.32 -3.11 -5.50
N LEU A 112 -0.60 -2.87 -4.41
CA LEU A 112 0.54 -1.95 -4.41
C LEU A 112 1.76 -2.50 -5.17
N VAL A 113 2.07 -3.79 -5.00
CA VAL A 113 3.26 -4.43 -5.59
C VAL A 113 3.08 -4.68 -7.08
N HIS A 114 1.89 -5.08 -7.51
CA HIS A 114 1.64 -5.49 -8.89
C HIS A 114 0.93 -4.43 -9.75
N ASN A 115 0.66 -3.25 -9.21
CA ASN A 115 0.08 -2.16 -9.99
C ASN A 115 1.02 -1.66 -11.07
N ASP A 116 0.45 -1.38 -12.24
CA ASP A 116 1.12 -0.59 -13.26
C ASP A 116 1.17 0.89 -12.83
N TRP A 117 2.26 1.24 -12.16
CA TRP A 117 2.53 2.59 -11.65
C TRP A 117 2.80 3.63 -12.75
N THR A 118 2.82 3.23 -14.03
CA THR A 118 2.90 4.19 -15.14
C THR A 118 1.54 4.81 -15.48
N ILE A 119 0.44 4.22 -14.99
CA ILE A 119 -0.92 4.71 -15.22
C ILE A 119 -1.35 5.64 -14.09
N THR A 120 -1.67 5.05 -12.93
CA THR A 120 -2.06 5.77 -11.70
C THR A 120 -2.04 4.78 -10.54
N GLU A 121 -2.21 5.28 -9.32
CA GLU A 121 -2.27 4.49 -8.11
C GLU A 121 -3.43 3.47 -8.08
N PRO A 122 -3.36 2.44 -7.25
CA PRO A 122 -4.52 1.63 -6.90
C PRO A 122 -5.63 2.45 -6.22
N GLN A 123 -6.89 2.16 -6.56
CA GLN A 123 -8.06 2.74 -5.90
C GLN A 123 -8.60 1.77 -4.85
N ILE A 124 -8.83 2.29 -3.64
CA ILE A 124 -9.52 1.56 -2.56
C ILE A 124 -10.85 2.26 -2.27
N SER A 125 -11.95 1.53 -2.43
CA SER A 125 -13.30 2.03 -2.22
C SER A 125 -14.07 1.14 -1.23
N MET A 126 -14.64 1.74 -0.19
CA MET A 126 -15.48 1.03 0.77
C MET A 126 -16.96 1.35 0.53
N PHE A 127 -17.77 0.31 0.46
CA PHE A 127 -19.23 0.38 0.37
C PHE A 127 -19.83 -0.17 1.67
N ASN A 128 -21.16 -0.13 1.79
CA ASN A 128 -21.83 -0.69 2.96
C ASN A 128 -21.77 -2.23 3.02
N ASP A 129 -21.50 -2.89 1.89
CA ASP A 129 -21.55 -4.34 1.74
C ASP A 129 -20.25 -4.97 1.24
N ARG A 130 -19.26 -4.18 0.81
CA ARG A 130 -17.99 -4.67 0.27
C ARG A 130 -16.85 -3.65 0.33
N LEU A 131 -15.64 -4.15 0.13
CA LEU A 131 -14.45 -3.37 -0.15
C LEU A 131 -13.99 -3.67 -1.58
N ASP A 132 -13.89 -2.65 -2.42
CA ASP A 132 -13.36 -2.75 -3.78
C ASP A 132 -11.90 -2.25 -3.79
N ILE A 133 -10.99 -3.09 -4.27
CA ILE A 133 -9.57 -2.76 -4.49
C ILE A 133 -9.29 -2.94 -5.98
N LEU A 134 -8.94 -1.84 -6.65
CA LEU A 134 -8.65 -1.80 -8.08
C LEU A 134 -7.20 -1.41 -8.29
N SER A 135 -6.43 -2.27 -8.96
CA SER A 135 -5.07 -1.99 -9.43
C SER A 135 -5.06 -1.97 -10.96
N HIS A 136 -4.13 -1.20 -11.52
CA HIS A 136 -3.87 -1.14 -12.96
C HIS A 136 -2.90 -2.24 -13.38
N GLY A 137 -2.97 -2.64 -14.65
CA GLY A 137 -2.18 -3.73 -15.21
C GLY A 137 -3.02 -4.98 -15.48
N GLY A 138 -2.34 -6.08 -15.78
CA GLY A 138 -2.97 -7.36 -16.13
C GLY A 138 -2.02 -8.53 -15.88
N LEU A 139 -2.49 -9.74 -16.13
CA LEU A 139 -1.65 -10.93 -16.02
C LEU A 139 -0.49 -10.82 -17.03
N PRO A 140 0.76 -11.06 -16.61
CA PRO A 140 1.88 -11.13 -17.54
C PRO A 140 1.64 -12.30 -18.52
N ASN A 141 1.89 -12.03 -19.80
CA ASN A 141 1.88 -13.07 -20.85
C ASN A 141 3.14 -13.94 -20.78
#